data_AF-A0A923LQ12-F1
#
_entry.id   AF-A0A923LQ12-F1
#
_cell.length_a   1.000
_cell.length_b   1.000
_cell.length_c   1.000
_cell.angle_alpha   90.00
_cell.angle_beta   90.00
_cell.angle_gamma   90.00
#
_symmetry.space_group_name_H-M   'P 1'
#
loop_
_entity.id
_entity.type
_entity.pdbx_description
1 polymer ?
#
loop_
_entity_poly.entity_id
_entity_poly.type
_entity_poly.pdbx_seq_one_letter_code
_entity_poly.pdbx_strand_id
1 'polypeptide(L)'
;MSYDFENKTVNRNIRTSNLFRIDKMEDYYLAVRFKYQGYIWNGAVPIKAKYQGVDIPLTKDDVFEWTQSCYEALDPGKYGVWQAQQTAFWDTTNAEDTHLVFDALNGTEPITKWLCRKCGPVPKVNPQAGARIKKLKEYGYHIATVKMECSACGRKQYFDLLIRLPRHPADNQKRFSISVALRNKILSTLPLKDACFETVLQPNEAIIDHKFPSSRWVNGETINETDMPVEDIQKKFQLLTNQTNLQKERYCQRCVTEGVRGDFFGIEWYYEGDKNWNGTSKADENGCIGCPWYDLHKWKEEFNKHLKDEER
;
A
#
# COMPACT_ATOMS: atom_id res chain seq x y z
N MET A 1 12.25 -19.11 16.43
CA MET A 1 11.30 -20.05 15.78
C MET A 1 11.57 -19.98 14.29
N SER A 2 11.76 -21.12 13.63
CA SER A 2 11.90 -21.16 12.18
C SER A 2 10.52 -21.37 11.58
N TYR A 3 10.15 -20.55 10.60
CA TYR A 3 8.88 -20.72 9.90
C TYR A 3 8.96 -21.90 8.94
N ASP A 4 7.83 -22.54 8.68
CA ASP A 4 7.71 -23.72 7.82
C ASP A 4 8.05 -23.44 6.34
N PHE A 5 8.06 -22.17 5.93
CA PHE A 5 8.52 -21.70 4.62
C PHE A 5 10.01 -21.38 4.55
N GLU A 6 10.75 -21.33 5.66
CA GLU A 6 12.18 -21.02 5.64
C GLU A 6 13.04 -22.22 5.20
N ASN A 7 14.11 -21.94 4.47
CA ASN A 7 15.06 -22.96 4.00
C ASN A 7 14.40 -24.08 3.18
N LYS A 8 13.34 -23.76 2.42
CA LYS A 8 12.58 -24.70 1.60
C LYS A 8 12.84 -24.52 0.11
N THR A 9 12.61 -25.59 -0.63
CA THR A 9 12.56 -25.55 -2.10
C THR A 9 11.09 -25.37 -2.47
N VAL A 10 10.75 -24.24 -3.09
CA VAL A 10 9.39 -23.99 -3.59
C VAL A 10 9.19 -24.76 -4.89
N ASN A 11 10.20 -24.70 -5.78
CA ASN A 11 10.30 -25.52 -6.98
C ASN A 11 11.78 -25.56 -7.45
N ARG A 12 12.04 -26.17 -8.62
CA ARG A 12 13.41 -26.33 -9.17
C ARG A 12 14.19 -25.01 -9.37
N ASN A 13 13.51 -23.88 -9.46
CA ASN A 13 14.09 -22.57 -9.74
C ASN A 13 14.09 -21.63 -8.52
N ILE A 14 13.37 -21.99 -7.45
CA ILE A 14 13.14 -21.12 -6.29
C ILE A 14 13.49 -21.85 -5.00
N ARG A 15 14.39 -21.25 -4.23
CA ARG A 15 14.71 -21.67 -2.87
C ARG A 15 14.60 -20.51 -1.90
N THR A 16 13.84 -20.69 -0.83
CA THR A 16 13.75 -19.75 0.29
C THR A 16 14.87 -20.02 1.29
N SER A 17 15.24 -19.01 2.05
CA SER A 17 16.21 -19.07 3.14
C SER A 17 15.58 -18.45 4.40
N ASN A 18 16.34 -17.69 5.19
CA ASN A 18 15.83 -17.10 6.42
C ASN A 18 15.01 -15.83 6.16
N LEU A 19 13.95 -15.65 6.95
CA LEU A 19 13.27 -14.38 7.14
C LEU A 19 14.17 -13.48 7.98
N PHE A 20 14.30 -12.22 7.58
CA PHE A 20 15.08 -11.24 8.32
C PHE A 20 14.35 -9.91 8.41
N ARG A 21 14.47 -9.28 9.58
CA ARG A 21 13.89 -7.97 9.86
C ARG A 21 14.90 -6.87 9.58
N ILE A 22 14.44 -5.75 9.04
CA ILE A 22 15.28 -4.56 8.90
C ILE A 22 15.49 -3.93 10.29
N ASP A 23 16.74 -3.60 10.61
CA ASP A 23 17.14 -2.99 11.88
C ASP A 23 16.27 -1.75 12.18
N LYS A 24 15.59 -1.75 13.33
CA LYS A 24 14.69 -0.68 13.82
C LYS A 24 13.45 -0.37 12.96
N MET A 25 13.07 -1.24 12.02
CA MET A 25 11.87 -1.09 11.20
C MET A 25 10.89 -2.25 11.45
N GLU A 26 9.61 -2.07 11.13
CA GLU A 26 8.65 -3.19 11.11
C GLU A 26 8.78 -4.05 9.86
N ASP A 27 9.47 -3.55 8.83
CA ASP A 27 9.67 -4.24 7.58
C ASP A 27 10.53 -5.50 7.76
N TYR A 28 10.13 -6.58 7.10
CA TYR A 28 10.89 -7.83 7.05
C TYR A 28 10.77 -8.50 5.68
N TYR A 29 11.82 -9.22 5.32
CA TYR A 29 12.07 -9.75 3.99
C TYR A 29 12.48 -11.21 4.11
N LEU A 30 12.15 -12.00 3.09
CA LEU A 30 12.57 -13.38 2.97
C LEU A 30 13.77 -13.45 2.03
N ALA A 31 14.90 -13.96 2.51
CA ALA A 31 16.05 -14.23 1.64
C ALA A 31 15.71 -15.37 0.67
N VAL A 32 16.06 -15.19 -0.61
CA VAL A 32 15.72 -16.13 -1.68
C VAL A 32 16.88 -16.32 -2.65
N ARG A 33 16.88 -17.49 -3.29
CA ARG A 33 17.71 -17.79 -4.46
C ARG A 33 16.81 -18.13 -5.64
N PHE A 34 16.87 -17.31 -6.67
CA PHE A 34 16.16 -17.50 -7.93
C PHE A 34 17.13 -17.94 -9.02
N LYS A 35 16.75 -18.98 -9.76
CA LYS A 35 17.50 -19.52 -10.90
C LYS A 35 16.72 -19.26 -12.17
N TYR A 36 17.22 -18.37 -13.00
CA TYR A 36 16.71 -18.09 -14.34
C TYR A 36 17.61 -18.74 -15.40
N GLN A 37 17.22 -18.63 -16.66
CA GLN A 37 18.09 -19.04 -17.76
C GLN A 37 19.33 -18.13 -17.81
N GLY A 38 20.51 -18.68 -17.52
CA GLY A 38 21.77 -17.94 -17.56
C GLY A 38 22.09 -17.09 -16.32
N TYR A 39 21.17 -16.95 -15.36
CA TYR A 39 21.36 -16.11 -14.18
C TYR A 39 20.97 -16.83 -12.89
N ILE A 40 21.72 -16.55 -11.82
CA ILE A 40 21.37 -16.92 -10.45
C ILE A 40 21.34 -15.65 -9.63
N TRP A 41 20.17 -15.30 -9.11
CA TRP A 41 19.99 -14.13 -8.27
C TRP A 41 19.84 -14.55 -6.81
N ASN A 42 20.74 -14.06 -5.96
CA ASN A 42 20.66 -14.23 -4.51
C ASN A 42 20.25 -12.90 -3.89
N GLY A 43 19.00 -12.82 -3.47
CA GLY A 43 18.37 -11.56 -3.08
C GLY A 43 17.39 -11.75 -1.94
N ALA A 44 16.39 -10.90 -1.91
CA ALA A 44 15.32 -10.97 -0.95
C ALA A 44 14.00 -10.49 -1.57
N VAL A 45 12.88 -11.00 -1.06
CA VAL A 45 11.54 -10.53 -1.41
C VAL A 45 10.89 -9.90 -0.16
N PRO A 46 10.13 -8.81 -0.30
CA PRO A 46 9.44 -8.20 0.84
C PRO A 46 8.33 -9.15 1.33
N ILE A 47 8.23 -9.40 2.63
CA ILE A 47 7.06 -10.08 3.22
C ILE A 47 6.21 -9.06 3.97
N LYS A 48 6.86 -8.10 4.64
CA LYS A 48 6.22 -6.88 5.12
C LYS A 48 7.05 -5.67 4.74
N ALA A 49 6.46 -4.73 4.02
CA ALA A 49 7.11 -3.49 3.62
C ALA A 49 6.10 -2.34 3.66
N LYS A 50 6.17 -1.53 4.71
CA LYS A 50 5.19 -0.47 5.01
C LYS A 50 4.98 0.48 3.84
N TYR A 51 6.07 0.95 3.24
CA TYR A 51 6.04 1.94 2.16
C TYR A 51 5.55 1.36 0.82
N GLN A 52 5.48 0.05 0.67
CA GLN A 52 5.04 -0.57 -0.59
C GLN A 52 3.70 -1.30 -0.44
N GLY A 53 3.04 -1.19 0.72
CA GLY A 53 1.77 -1.85 0.99
C GLY A 53 1.86 -3.37 1.02
N VAL A 54 3.05 -3.95 1.24
CA VAL A 54 3.22 -5.40 1.29
C VAL A 54 3.01 -5.87 2.72
N ASP A 55 2.06 -6.78 2.94
CA ASP A 55 1.84 -7.47 4.22
C ASP A 55 1.32 -8.89 3.93
N ILE A 56 2.24 -9.82 3.69
CA ILE A 56 1.94 -11.20 3.34
C ILE A 56 1.75 -12.02 4.63
N PRO A 57 0.66 -12.78 4.77
CA PRO A 57 0.48 -13.68 5.90
C PRO A 57 1.66 -14.64 6.03
N LEU A 58 2.08 -14.91 7.27
CA LEU A 58 3.21 -15.78 7.56
C LEU A 58 2.84 -17.26 7.51
N THR A 59 2.04 -17.66 6.52
CA THR A 59 1.74 -19.05 6.21
C THR A 59 2.62 -19.51 5.05
N LYS A 60 2.86 -20.82 4.98
CA LYS A 60 3.68 -21.39 3.92
C LYS A 60 3.14 -21.15 2.53
N ASP A 61 1.84 -21.33 2.35
CA ASP A 61 1.20 -21.27 1.04
C ASP A 61 1.20 -19.83 0.51
N ASP A 62 0.81 -18.86 1.34
CA ASP A 62 0.84 -17.43 0.99
C ASP A 62 2.26 -16.96 0.63
N VAL A 63 3.26 -17.35 1.44
CA VAL A 63 4.65 -16.98 1.19
C VAL A 63 5.19 -17.63 -0.08
N PHE A 64 4.82 -18.88 -0.37
CA PHE A 64 5.27 -19.58 -1.58
C PHE A 64 4.65 -18.98 -2.84
N GLU A 65 3.35 -18.70 -2.82
CA GLU A 65 2.65 -18.02 -3.91
C GLU A 65 3.24 -16.63 -4.17
N TRP A 66 3.44 -15.83 -3.13
CA TRP A 66 4.07 -14.52 -3.25
C TRP A 66 5.50 -14.60 -3.80
N THR A 67 6.29 -15.56 -3.31
CA THR A 67 7.67 -15.77 -3.78
C THR A 67 7.70 -16.17 -5.26
N GLN A 68 6.73 -16.98 -5.71
CA GLN A 68 6.57 -17.35 -7.12
C GLN A 68 6.23 -16.13 -7.99
N SER A 69 5.30 -15.28 -7.55
CA SER A 69 4.97 -14.02 -8.23
C SER A 69 6.18 -13.09 -8.34
N CYS A 70 6.95 -12.95 -7.26
CA CYS A 70 8.19 -12.18 -7.26
C CYS A 70 9.23 -12.76 -8.23
N TYR A 71 9.37 -14.08 -8.30
CA TYR A 71 10.26 -14.74 -9.24
C TYR A 71 9.90 -14.40 -10.69
N GLU A 72 8.61 -14.42 -11.04
CA GLU A 72 8.16 -14.09 -12.39
C GLU A 72 8.35 -12.60 -12.72
N ALA A 73 8.13 -11.71 -11.76
CA ALA A 73 8.32 -10.28 -11.94
C ALA A 73 9.81 -9.90 -12.09
N LEU A 74 10.70 -10.60 -11.41
CA LEU A 74 12.15 -10.35 -11.39
C LEU A 74 12.93 -11.07 -12.50
N ASP A 75 12.25 -11.67 -13.47
CA ASP A 75 12.89 -12.30 -14.62
C ASP A 75 13.82 -11.30 -15.36
N PRO A 76 15.12 -11.62 -15.55
CA PRO A 76 16.06 -10.77 -16.28
C PRO A 76 15.59 -10.37 -17.68
N GLY A 77 14.78 -11.21 -18.34
CA GLY A 77 14.18 -10.88 -19.64
C GLY A 77 13.18 -9.72 -19.60
N LYS A 78 12.64 -9.40 -18.41
CA LYS A 78 11.74 -8.25 -18.20
C LYS A 78 12.47 -6.97 -17.82
N TYR A 79 13.80 -7.02 -17.64
CA TYR A 79 14.60 -5.86 -17.22
C TYR A 79 14.39 -4.64 -18.12
N GLY A 80 14.43 -4.80 -19.44
CA GLY A 80 14.28 -3.67 -20.38
C GLY A 80 12.92 -2.97 -20.25
N VAL A 81 11.84 -3.75 -20.09
CA VAL A 81 10.48 -3.21 -19.89
C VAL A 81 10.39 -2.49 -18.55
N TRP A 82 10.89 -3.10 -17.47
CA TRP A 82 10.89 -2.49 -16.15
C TRP A 82 11.71 -1.19 -16.14
N GLN A 83 12.88 -1.17 -16.79
CA GLN A 83 13.76 0.00 -16.88
C GLN A 83 13.07 1.15 -17.62
N ALA A 84 12.40 0.89 -18.74
CA ALA A 84 11.68 1.91 -19.49
C ALA A 84 10.59 2.59 -18.64
N GLN A 85 9.87 1.81 -17.81
CA GLN A 85 8.90 2.35 -16.85
C GLN A 85 9.56 3.26 -15.80
N GLN A 86 10.79 2.94 -15.37
CA GLN A 86 11.51 3.77 -14.40
C GLN A 86 12.01 5.07 -15.03
N THR A 87 12.52 5.00 -16.27
CA THR A 87 12.93 6.19 -17.03
C THR A 87 11.76 7.17 -17.17
N ALA A 88 10.57 6.72 -17.58
CA ALA A 88 9.40 7.58 -17.68
C ALA A 88 9.01 8.25 -16.34
N PHE A 89 9.19 7.56 -15.21
CA PHE A 89 8.98 8.16 -13.89
C PHE A 89 10.02 9.26 -13.60
N TRP A 90 11.30 8.98 -13.86
CA TRP A 90 12.37 9.93 -13.56
C TRP A 90 12.36 11.16 -14.48
N ASP A 91 11.95 11.00 -15.74
CA ASP A 91 11.79 12.12 -16.68
C ASP A 91 10.79 13.19 -16.20
N THR A 92 9.83 12.78 -15.36
CA THR A 92 8.80 13.67 -14.80
C THR A 92 9.03 14.06 -13.33
N THR A 93 10.06 13.51 -12.69
CA THR A 93 10.32 13.69 -11.26
C THR A 93 11.51 14.60 -11.02
N ASN A 94 11.28 15.77 -10.41
CA ASN A 94 12.35 16.69 -10.07
C ASN A 94 13.08 16.29 -8.77
N ALA A 95 13.96 15.29 -8.84
CA ALA A 95 14.73 14.79 -7.69
C ALA A 95 16.09 14.18 -8.08
N GLU A 96 16.96 14.97 -8.71
CA GLU A 96 18.25 14.56 -9.29
C GLU A 96 19.14 13.73 -8.33
N ASP A 97 19.37 14.21 -7.11
CA ASP A 97 20.17 13.50 -6.09
C ASP A 97 19.62 12.10 -5.75
N THR A 98 18.29 11.95 -5.82
CA THR A 98 17.63 10.68 -5.52
C THR A 98 17.68 9.75 -6.72
N HIS A 99 17.59 10.32 -7.94
CA HIS A 99 17.78 9.59 -9.20
C HIS A 99 19.20 9.01 -9.32
N LEU A 100 20.24 9.80 -8.99
CA LEU A 100 21.62 9.31 -8.99
C LEU A 100 21.84 8.11 -8.06
N VAL A 101 21.21 8.13 -6.88
CA VAL A 101 21.25 7.00 -5.94
C VAL A 101 20.48 5.79 -6.48
N PHE A 102 19.35 6.03 -7.15
CA PHE A 102 18.61 4.97 -7.85
C PHE A 102 19.49 4.30 -8.91
N ASP A 103 20.12 5.07 -9.80
CA ASP A 103 20.97 4.54 -10.86
C ASP A 103 22.16 3.74 -10.30
N ALA A 104 22.79 4.25 -9.24
CA ALA A 104 23.87 3.54 -8.56
C ALA A 104 23.42 2.22 -7.92
N LEU A 105 22.19 2.14 -7.40
CA LEU A 105 21.62 0.90 -6.85
C LEU A 105 21.16 -0.07 -7.95
N ASN A 106 20.58 0.46 -9.01
CA ASN A 106 20.05 -0.30 -10.12
C ASN A 106 21.17 -0.94 -10.94
N GLY A 107 22.23 -0.19 -11.21
CA GLY A 107 23.32 -0.61 -12.08
C GLY A 107 22.85 -0.89 -13.51
N THR A 108 23.73 -1.46 -14.33
CA THR A 108 23.48 -1.76 -15.75
C THR A 108 23.27 -3.25 -16.02
N GLU A 109 23.47 -4.10 -15.02
CA GLU A 109 23.36 -5.55 -15.16
C GLU A 109 21.88 -6.02 -15.15
N PRO A 110 21.53 -7.12 -15.85
CA PRO A 110 20.17 -7.67 -15.85
C PRO A 110 19.66 -8.13 -14.48
N ILE A 111 20.55 -8.36 -13.52
CA ILE A 111 20.21 -8.69 -12.13
C ILE A 111 20.86 -7.70 -11.16
N THR A 112 20.18 -7.40 -10.06
CA THR A 112 20.73 -6.55 -9.00
C THR A 112 21.56 -7.35 -8.02
N LYS A 113 22.38 -6.67 -7.23
CA LYS A 113 23.26 -7.27 -6.21
C LYS A 113 23.20 -6.47 -4.92
N TRP A 114 23.56 -7.13 -3.82
CA TRP A 114 23.76 -6.44 -2.53
C TRP A 114 24.97 -5.52 -2.63
N LEU A 115 24.75 -4.22 -2.38
CA LEU A 115 25.79 -3.19 -2.50
C LEU A 115 26.15 -2.62 -1.13
N CYS A 116 27.43 -2.66 -0.78
CA CYS A 116 27.94 -2.09 0.46
C CYS A 116 27.74 -0.56 0.47
N ARG A 117 27.13 -0.02 1.52
CA ARG A 117 26.91 1.42 1.72
C ARG A 117 28.19 2.21 2.02
N LYS A 118 29.36 1.58 2.02
CA LYS A 118 30.67 2.25 2.15
C LYS A 118 31.53 2.08 0.91
N CYS A 119 31.60 0.87 0.37
CA CYS A 119 32.50 0.53 -0.74
C CYS A 119 31.80 0.50 -2.11
N GLY A 120 30.47 0.46 -2.12
CA GLY A 120 29.66 0.39 -3.34
C GLY A 120 29.65 1.69 -4.13
N PRO A 121 28.87 1.75 -5.22
CA PRO A 121 28.75 2.94 -6.06
C PRO A 121 27.96 4.07 -5.39
N VAL A 122 27.00 3.75 -4.51
CA VAL A 122 26.07 4.72 -3.91
C VAL A 122 26.78 5.87 -3.15
N PRO A 123 27.77 5.62 -2.27
CA PRO A 123 28.46 6.70 -1.55
C PRO A 123 29.27 7.63 -2.45
N LYS A 124 29.62 7.20 -3.67
CA LYS A 124 30.37 8.02 -4.64
C LYS A 124 29.48 9.07 -5.29
N VAL A 125 28.18 8.79 -5.41
CA VAL A 125 27.21 9.69 -6.03
C VAL A 125 26.45 10.53 -5.01
N ASN A 126 26.30 10.04 -3.77
CA ASN A 126 25.68 10.81 -2.70
C ASN A 126 26.21 10.41 -1.31
N PRO A 127 26.84 11.32 -0.54
CA PRO A 127 27.36 11.01 0.79
C PRO A 127 26.25 10.75 1.82
N GLN A 128 25.02 11.20 1.56
CA GLN A 128 23.82 10.98 2.40
C GLN A 128 22.91 9.88 1.82
N ALA A 129 23.51 8.79 1.34
CA ALA A 129 22.85 7.62 0.76
C ALA A 129 21.61 7.14 1.53
N GLY A 130 21.67 7.09 2.87
CA GLY A 130 20.56 6.62 3.70
C GLY A 130 19.28 7.44 3.55
N ALA A 131 19.39 8.78 3.45
CA ALA A 131 18.24 9.66 3.27
C ALA A 131 17.61 9.47 1.88
N ARG A 132 18.45 9.33 0.84
CA ARG A 132 17.99 9.07 -0.53
C ARG A 132 17.34 7.70 -0.67
N ILE A 133 17.90 6.66 -0.04
CA ILE A 133 17.30 5.32 0.00
C ILE A 133 15.93 5.33 0.66
N LYS A 134 15.76 6.08 1.76
CA LYS A 134 14.44 6.29 2.35
C LYS A 134 13.49 6.94 1.34
N LYS A 135 13.94 7.97 0.62
CA LYS A 135 13.13 8.64 -0.40
C LYS A 135 12.75 7.72 -1.56
N LEU A 136 13.64 6.82 -1.97
CA LEU A 136 13.33 5.79 -2.96
C LEU A 136 12.26 4.82 -2.47
N LYS A 137 12.28 4.43 -1.19
CA LYS A 137 11.19 3.65 -0.59
C LYS A 137 9.88 4.43 -0.61
N GLU A 138 9.89 5.72 -0.29
CA GLU A 138 8.70 6.58 -0.39
C GLU A 138 8.18 6.66 -1.84
N TYR A 139 9.07 6.66 -2.83
CA TYR A 139 8.72 6.54 -4.25
C TYR A 139 8.30 5.11 -4.67
N GLY A 140 8.36 4.14 -3.76
CA GLY A 140 7.81 2.81 -3.99
C GLY A 140 8.77 1.77 -4.47
N TYR A 141 10.05 2.08 -4.45
CA TYR A 141 11.08 1.09 -4.72
C TYR A 141 11.21 0.15 -3.53
N HIS A 142 11.22 -1.15 -3.82
CA HIS A 142 11.53 -2.17 -2.84
C HIS A 142 13.04 -2.21 -2.63
N ILE A 143 13.48 -1.80 -1.43
CA ILE A 143 14.90 -1.80 -1.07
C ILE A 143 15.08 -2.53 0.26
N ALA A 144 15.77 -3.67 0.22
CA ALA A 144 16.17 -4.39 1.43
C ALA A 144 17.50 -3.84 1.94
N THR A 145 17.63 -3.68 3.25
CA THR A 145 18.86 -3.23 3.91
C THR A 145 19.25 -4.20 5.02
N VAL A 146 20.47 -4.74 4.98
CA VAL A 146 20.99 -5.67 5.99
C VAL A 146 22.41 -5.32 6.42
N LYS A 147 22.82 -5.74 7.62
CA LYS A 147 24.22 -5.68 8.05
C LYS A 147 24.92 -6.98 7.68
N MET A 148 25.98 -6.88 6.89
CA MET A 148 26.84 -8.02 6.56
C MET A 148 28.30 -7.59 6.50
N GLU A 149 29.20 -8.58 6.53
CA GLU A 149 30.63 -8.32 6.42
C GLU A 149 31.00 -8.00 4.97
N CYS A 150 31.69 -6.88 4.76
CA CYS A 150 32.11 -6.47 3.43
C CYS A 150 33.48 -7.04 3.10
N SER A 151 33.56 -7.86 2.05
CA SER A 151 34.82 -8.43 1.56
C SER A 151 35.86 -7.37 1.15
N ALA A 152 35.43 -6.18 0.72
CA ALA A 152 36.34 -5.12 0.27
C ALA A 152 36.96 -4.31 1.42
N CYS A 153 36.26 -4.12 2.54
CA CYS A 153 36.78 -3.33 3.67
C CYS A 153 36.96 -4.13 4.98
N GLY A 154 36.58 -5.41 5.01
CA GLY A 154 36.71 -6.31 6.16
C GLY A 154 35.89 -5.90 7.39
N ARG A 155 34.88 -5.05 7.22
CA ARG A 155 34.05 -4.53 8.33
C ARG A 155 32.58 -4.87 8.11
N LYS A 156 31.83 -5.03 9.20
CA LYS A 156 30.36 -5.07 9.16
C LYS A 156 29.84 -3.71 8.67
N GLN A 157 29.12 -3.72 7.56
CA GLN A 157 28.53 -2.53 6.93
C GLN A 157 27.07 -2.80 6.59
N TYR A 158 26.30 -1.73 6.37
CA TYR A 158 25.00 -1.87 5.73
C TYR A 158 25.17 -2.18 4.25
N PHE A 159 24.36 -3.10 3.75
CA PHE A 159 24.23 -3.43 2.34
C PHE A 159 22.80 -3.18 1.91
N ASP A 160 22.65 -2.63 0.71
CA ASP A 160 21.37 -2.30 0.10
C ASP A 160 21.17 -3.12 -1.17
N LEU A 161 19.96 -3.63 -1.34
CA LEU A 161 19.54 -4.34 -2.54
C LEU A 161 18.29 -3.67 -3.10
N LEU A 162 18.38 -3.13 -4.32
CA LEU A 162 17.21 -2.76 -5.09
C LEU A 162 16.56 -4.04 -5.64
N ILE A 163 15.29 -4.23 -5.31
CA ILE A 163 14.49 -5.35 -5.79
C ILE A 163 13.58 -4.78 -6.89
N ARG A 164 13.81 -5.20 -8.14
CA ARG A 164 13.13 -4.68 -9.35
C ARG A 164 11.70 -5.20 -9.49
N LEU A 165 10.95 -5.26 -8.40
CA LEU A 165 9.50 -5.44 -8.45
C LEU A 165 8.87 -4.15 -9.01
N PRO A 166 7.64 -4.22 -9.55
CA PRO A 166 6.90 -3.03 -9.91
C PRO A 166 6.90 -2.02 -8.76
N ARG A 167 7.05 -0.74 -9.06
CA ARG A 167 7.00 0.27 -7.99
C ARG A 167 5.58 0.37 -7.46
N HIS A 168 5.48 0.29 -6.15
CA HIS A 168 4.29 0.64 -5.42
C HIS A 168 4.70 1.81 -4.52
N PRO A 169 4.60 3.08 -4.96
CA PRO A 169 4.89 4.23 -4.11
C PRO A 169 4.28 4.04 -2.74
N ALA A 170 4.91 4.65 -1.73
CA ALA A 170 4.26 4.87 -0.44
C ALA A 170 3.11 5.81 -0.69
N ASP A 171 2.08 5.24 -1.27
CA ASP A 171 0.85 5.90 -1.49
C ASP A 171 0.23 5.90 -0.12
N ASN A 172 -0.05 7.12 0.33
CA ASN A 172 -1.34 7.37 0.93
C ASN A 172 -2.41 6.87 -0.06
N GLN A 173 -2.58 5.56 -0.17
CA GLN A 173 -3.45 4.81 -1.08
C GLN A 173 -3.36 5.19 -2.57
N LYS A 174 -3.11 4.22 -3.46
CA LYS A 174 -3.42 4.39 -4.88
C LYS A 174 -4.89 4.75 -4.99
N ARG A 175 -5.19 6.05 -5.10
CA ARG A 175 -6.50 6.53 -5.48
C ARG A 175 -6.58 6.39 -6.99
N PHE A 176 -7.46 5.54 -7.50
CA PHE A 176 -7.71 5.53 -8.93
C PHE A 176 -8.40 6.85 -9.30
N SER A 177 -7.85 7.57 -10.28
CA SER A 177 -8.48 8.81 -10.73
C SER A 177 -9.89 8.52 -11.23
N ILE A 178 -10.87 9.23 -10.66
CA ILE A 178 -12.25 9.17 -11.13
C ILE A 178 -12.30 9.89 -12.48
N SER A 179 -12.61 9.17 -13.57
CA SER A 179 -12.72 9.76 -14.90
C SER A 179 -13.80 10.85 -14.92
N VAL A 180 -13.72 11.83 -15.83
CA VAL A 180 -14.74 12.90 -15.92
C VAL A 180 -16.13 12.32 -16.17
N ALA A 181 -16.22 11.26 -16.98
CA ALA A 181 -17.47 10.56 -17.26
C ALA A 181 -18.03 9.88 -16.00
N LEU A 182 -17.19 9.16 -15.24
CA LEU A 182 -17.60 8.54 -13.98
C LEU A 182 -17.98 9.60 -12.95
N ARG A 183 -17.22 10.69 -12.83
CA ARG A 183 -17.51 11.81 -11.93
C ARG A 183 -18.91 12.36 -12.20
N ASN A 184 -19.24 12.64 -13.45
CA ASN A 184 -20.55 13.16 -13.83
C ASN A 184 -21.66 12.14 -13.52
N LYS A 185 -21.41 10.85 -13.77
CA LYS A 185 -22.34 9.76 -13.44
C LYS A 185 -22.58 9.64 -11.92
N ILE A 186 -21.53 9.76 -11.10
CA ILE A 186 -21.64 9.74 -9.64
C ILE A 186 -22.47 10.93 -9.16
N LEU A 187 -22.19 12.14 -9.65
CA LEU A 187 -22.90 13.36 -9.26
C LEU A 187 -24.36 13.40 -9.73
N SER A 188 -24.72 12.68 -10.80
CA SER A 188 -26.11 12.52 -11.22
C SER A 188 -26.84 11.38 -10.51
N THR A 189 -26.09 10.45 -9.89
CA THR A 189 -26.63 9.28 -9.20
C THR A 189 -26.87 9.53 -7.72
N LEU A 190 -25.91 10.18 -7.06
CA LEU A 190 -25.98 10.49 -5.63
C LEU A 190 -26.69 11.83 -5.40
N PRO A 191 -27.41 12.00 -4.28
CA PRO A 191 -27.97 13.29 -3.92
C PRO A 191 -26.83 14.30 -3.78
N LEU A 192 -26.88 15.41 -4.52
CA LEU A 192 -25.90 16.52 -4.46
C LEU A 192 -25.99 17.28 -3.13
N LYS A 193 -25.72 16.56 -2.04
CA LYS A 193 -25.75 17.03 -0.68
C LYS A 193 -24.57 16.44 0.07
N ASP A 194 -24.07 17.19 1.03
CA ASP A 194 -23.09 16.70 1.97
C ASP A 194 -23.72 15.58 2.81
N ALA A 195 -23.12 14.39 2.77
CA ALA A 195 -23.65 13.23 3.47
C ALA A 195 -23.64 13.41 5.00
N CYS A 196 -22.85 14.33 5.55
CA CYS A 196 -22.82 14.62 6.98
C CYS A 196 -23.99 15.55 7.37
N PHE A 197 -24.07 16.72 6.74
CA PHE A 197 -24.94 17.82 7.16
C PHE A 197 -26.16 18.09 6.27
N GLU A 198 -26.36 17.32 5.19
CA GLU A 198 -27.47 17.50 4.22
C GLU A 198 -27.46 18.84 3.46
N THR A 199 -26.38 19.61 3.57
CA THR A 199 -26.21 20.88 2.84
C THR A 199 -26.09 20.59 1.35
N VAL A 200 -26.87 21.28 0.52
CA VAL A 200 -26.79 21.17 -0.94
C VAL A 200 -25.39 21.57 -1.42
N LEU A 201 -24.80 20.73 -2.27
CA LEU A 201 -23.46 20.92 -2.82
C LEU A 201 -23.54 21.44 -4.26
N GLN A 202 -22.62 22.35 -4.60
CA GLN A 202 -22.35 22.63 -6.00
C GLN A 202 -21.50 21.50 -6.61
N PRO A 203 -21.72 21.09 -7.86
CA PRO A 203 -20.98 19.99 -8.48
C PRO A 203 -19.46 20.16 -8.49
N ASN A 204 -18.94 21.39 -8.46
CA ASN A 204 -17.51 21.71 -8.39
C ASN A 204 -16.93 21.65 -6.97
N GLU A 205 -17.77 21.77 -5.93
CA GLU A 205 -17.38 21.74 -4.52
C GLU A 205 -17.54 20.34 -3.89
N ALA A 206 -18.31 19.47 -4.54
CA ALA A 206 -18.53 18.10 -4.09
C ALA A 206 -17.25 17.26 -4.18
N ILE A 207 -16.81 16.75 -3.02
CA ILE A 207 -15.82 15.69 -2.92
C ILE A 207 -16.53 14.35 -3.01
N ILE A 208 -16.09 13.52 -3.96
CA ILE A 208 -16.48 12.12 -4.05
C ILE A 208 -15.49 11.32 -3.22
N ASP A 209 -15.96 10.71 -2.14
CA ASP A 209 -15.13 9.87 -1.27
C ASP A 209 -15.71 8.45 -1.17
N HIS A 210 -14.83 7.49 -0.88
CA HIS A 210 -15.24 6.10 -0.73
C HIS A 210 -15.89 5.85 0.62
N LYS A 211 -16.94 5.04 0.67
CA LYS A 211 -17.53 4.57 1.91
C LYS A 211 -16.52 3.76 2.74
N PHE A 212 -15.89 2.75 2.12
CA PHE A 212 -14.79 2.04 2.75
C PHE A 212 -13.55 2.93 2.83
N PRO A 213 -13.05 3.26 4.05
CA PRO A 213 -11.99 4.24 4.19
C PRO A 213 -10.69 3.70 3.65
N SER A 214 -10.02 4.58 2.91
CA SER A 214 -8.77 4.25 2.24
C SER A 214 -7.67 3.85 3.23
N SER A 215 -7.72 4.33 4.48
CA SER A 215 -6.82 3.90 5.57
C SER A 215 -6.86 2.39 5.86
N ARG A 216 -7.86 1.66 5.34
CA ARG A 216 -8.02 0.21 5.48
C ARG A 216 -7.75 -0.57 4.20
N TRP A 217 -7.42 0.07 3.09
CA TRP A 217 -7.10 -0.64 1.84
C TRP A 217 -5.73 -1.31 1.93
N VAL A 218 -5.69 -2.63 1.99
CA VAL A 218 -4.44 -3.40 1.90
C VAL A 218 -4.01 -3.59 0.44
N ASN A 219 -4.95 -3.79 -0.47
CA ASN A 219 -4.67 -3.99 -1.91
C ASN A 219 -4.77 -2.71 -2.75
N GLY A 220 -4.92 -1.55 -2.11
CA GLY A 220 -5.25 -0.29 -2.78
C GLY A 220 -6.73 -0.18 -3.14
N GLU A 221 -7.08 0.87 -3.90
CA GLU A 221 -8.44 1.05 -4.38
C GLU A 221 -8.82 -0.02 -5.41
N THR A 222 -10.10 -0.34 -5.58
CA THR A 222 -10.59 -1.11 -6.73
C THR A 222 -10.79 -0.19 -7.93
N ILE A 223 -10.59 -0.70 -9.15
CA ILE A 223 -10.71 0.10 -10.38
C ILE A 223 -12.04 0.87 -10.43
N ASN A 224 -11.94 2.15 -10.78
CA ASN A 224 -13.08 3.02 -11.02
C ASN A 224 -13.53 2.92 -12.48
N GLU A 225 -14.28 1.85 -12.78
CA GLU A 225 -14.82 1.61 -14.10
C GLU A 225 -15.74 2.76 -14.53
N THR A 226 -15.57 3.25 -15.75
CA THR A 226 -16.35 4.41 -16.22
C THR A 226 -17.82 4.07 -16.44
N ASP A 227 -18.12 2.81 -16.71
CA ASP A 227 -19.42 2.21 -16.88
C ASP A 227 -20.03 1.64 -15.58
N MET A 228 -19.38 1.82 -14.42
CA MET A 228 -19.81 1.32 -13.11
C MET A 228 -21.33 1.42 -12.89
N PRO A 229 -22.03 0.33 -12.54
CA PRO A 229 -23.47 0.33 -12.29
C PRO A 229 -23.90 1.32 -11.21
N VAL A 230 -25.13 1.83 -11.31
CA VAL A 230 -25.70 2.79 -10.34
C VAL A 230 -25.70 2.22 -8.91
N GLU A 231 -26.04 0.95 -8.75
CA GLU A 231 -26.02 0.28 -7.45
C GLU A 231 -24.62 0.23 -6.85
N ASP A 232 -23.60 -0.01 -7.67
CA ASP A 232 -22.21 -0.05 -7.22
C ASP A 232 -21.70 1.34 -6.88
N ILE A 233 -22.11 2.38 -7.61
CA ILE A 233 -21.86 3.78 -7.24
C ILE A 233 -22.43 4.09 -5.86
N GLN A 234 -23.67 3.70 -5.60
CA GLN A 234 -24.35 3.92 -4.32
C GLN A 234 -23.71 3.16 -3.16
N LYS A 235 -23.16 1.97 -3.43
CA LYS A 235 -22.42 1.18 -2.43
C LYS A 235 -21.00 1.71 -2.20
N LYS A 236 -20.34 2.21 -3.24
CA LYS A 236 -18.91 2.56 -3.19
C LYS A 236 -18.66 3.98 -2.70
N PHE A 237 -19.51 4.94 -3.05
CA PHE A 237 -19.23 6.37 -2.88
C PHE A 237 -20.23 7.10 -2.00
N GLN A 238 -19.78 8.21 -1.42
CA GLN A 238 -20.61 9.24 -0.78
C GLN A 238 -20.07 10.63 -1.13
N LEU A 239 -20.95 11.64 -1.08
CA LEU A 239 -20.58 13.03 -1.35
C LEU A 239 -20.33 13.79 -0.05
N LEU A 240 -19.22 14.52 0.00
CA LEU A 240 -18.79 15.29 1.17
C LEU A 240 -18.28 16.66 0.74
N THR A 241 -18.29 17.63 1.65
CA THR A 241 -17.44 18.82 1.56
C THR A 241 -16.00 18.48 1.90
N ASN A 242 -15.07 19.40 1.59
CA ASN A 242 -13.68 19.26 2.04
C ASN A 242 -13.57 19.11 3.58
N GLN A 243 -14.38 19.85 4.32
CA GLN A 243 -14.35 19.83 5.79
C GLN A 243 -14.82 18.48 6.36
N THR A 244 -15.95 17.96 5.87
CA THR A 244 -16.53 16.70 6.35
C THR A 244 -15.74 15.49 5.86
N ASN A 245 -15.10 15.57 4.68
CA ASN A 245 -14.11 14.60 4.22
C ASN A 245 -12.91 14.49 5.17
N LEU A 246 -12.36 15.63 5.62
CA LEU A 246 -11.27 15.66 6.60
C LEU A 246 -11.70 15.09 7.97
N GLN A 247 -12.96 15.32 8.38
CA GLN A 247 -13.50 14.72 9.59
C GLN A 247 -13.57 13.20 9.47
N LYS A 248 -14.16 12.69 8.38
CA LYS A 248 -14.20 11.24 8.09
C LYS A 248 -12.80 10.62 8.16
N GLU A 249 -11.82 11.25 7.53
CA GLU A 249 -10.44 10.77 7.53
C GLU A 249 -9.89 10.64 8.95
N ARG A 250 -10.06 11.67 9.79
CA ARG A 250 -9.59 11.65 11.20
C ARG A 250 -10.25 10.54 12.02
N TYR A 251 -11.57 10.38 11.91
CA TYR A 251 -12.29 9.31 12.61
C TYR A 251 -11.84 7.93 12.13
N CYS A 252 -11.63 7.75 10.83
CA CYS A 252 -11.17 6.48 10.27
C CYS A 252 -9.73 6.16 10.66
N GLN A 253 -8.82 7.14 10.70
CA GLN A 253 -7.45 6.97 11.16
C GLN A 253 -7.39 6.61 12.65
N ARG A 254 -8.19 7.28 13.49
CA ARG A 254 -8.34 6.92 14.90
C ARG A 254 -8.80 5.48 15.06
N CYS A 255 -9.83 5.08 14.32
CA CYS A 255 -10.37 3.73 14.33
C CYS A 255 -9.35 2.65 13.92
N VAL A 256 -8.50 2.93 12.93
CA VAL A 256 -7.41 2.02 12.53
C VAL A 256 -6.36 1.86 13.64
N THR A 257 -6.09 2.93 14.38
CA THR A 257 -5.05 2.97 15.41
C THR A 257 -5.52 2.36 16.73
N GLU A 258 -6.72 2.72 17.17
CA GLU A 258 -7.25 2.43 18.50
C GLU A 258 -8.24 1.25 18.50
N GLY A 259 -8.72 0.83 17.32
CA GLY A 259 -9.76 -0.19 17.21
C GLY A 259 -11.15 0.31 17.60
N VAL A 260 -11.33 1.62 17.81
CA VAL A 260 -12.61 2.23 18.22
C VAL A 260 -13.26 2.95 17.02
N ARG A 261 -14.46 2.54 16.63
CA ARG A 261 -15.25 3.17 15.57
C ARG A 261 -15.56 4.63 15.92
N GLY A 262 -15.83 5.44 14.88
CA GLY A 262 -16.18 6.84 15.10
C GLY A 262 -17.59 7.00 15.68
N ASP A 263 -17.78 8.06 16.44
CA ASP A 263 -19.09 8.60 16.85
C ASP A 263 -19.59 9.62 15.82
N PHE A 264 -20.89 9.94 15.83
CA PHE A 264 -21.44 11.06 15.07
C PHE A 264 -21.61 12.27 15.98
N PHE A 265 -20.55 13.06 16.14
CA PHE A 265 -20.50 14.26 17.00
C PHE A 265 -20.98 13.98 18.44
N GLY A 266 -20.48 12.90 19.03
CA GLY A 266 -20.84 12.48 20.40
C GLY A 266 -22.00 11.49 20.48
N ILE A 267 -22.64 11.15 19.37
CA ILE A 267 -23.64 10.07 19.32
C ILE A 267 -22.92 8.72 19.09
N GLU A 268 -22.88 7.89 20.13
CA GLU A 268 -22.33 6.52 20.10
C GLU A 268 -23.41 5.49 19.74
N TRP A 269 -23.91 5.56 18.50
CA TRP A 269 -24.91 4.61 18.01
C TRP A 269 -24.45 3.95 16.71
N TYR A 270 -24.73 2.66 16.57
CA TYR A 270 -24.30 1.83 15.45
C TYR A 270 -25.44 0.90 15.06
N TYR A 271 -25.91 0.99 13.81
CA TYR A 271 -27.00 0.11 13.34
C TYR A 271 -26.56 -1.36 13.21
N GLU A 272 -25.24 -1.61 13.23
CA GLU A 272 -24.66 -2.95 13.21
C GLU A 272 -23.36 -3.00 14.03
N GLY A 273 -23.24 -4.00 14.90
CA GLY A 273 -22.11 -4.14 15.82
C GLY A 273 -22.14 -3.09 16.94
N ASP A 274 -20.96 -2.70 17.41
CA ASP A 274 -20.80 -1.76 18.52
C ASP A 274 -19.66 -0.76 18.25
N LYS A 275 -19.22 -0.05 19.29
CA LYS A 275 -18.12 0.94 19.22
C LYS A 275 -16.76 0.35 18.85
N ASN A 276 -16.57 -0.96 18.99
CA ASN A 276 -15.31 -1.62 18.66
C ASN A 276 -15.36 -2.09 17.22
N TRP A 277 -14.24 -1.91 16.53
CA TRP A 277 -14.08 -2.38 15.17
C TRP A 277 -13.78 -3.88 15.18
N ASN A 278 -14.66 -4.70 14.58
CA ASN A 278 -14.64 -6.17 14.67
C ASN A 278 -14.57 -6.86 13.30
N GLY A 279 -13.61 -6.49 12.46
CA GLY A 279 -13.35 -7.21 11.20
C GLY A 279 -12.36 -8.37 11.36
N THR A 280 -12.43 -9.34 10.47
CA THR A 280 -11.58 -10.55 10.43
C THR A 280 -10.13 -10.26 10.07
N SER A 281 -9.85 -9.12 9.42
CA SER A 281 -8.51 -8.61 9.11
C SER A 281 -8.50 -7.09 9.09
N LYS A 282 -7.36 -6.41 9.22
CA LYS A 282 -7.30 -4.93 9.23
C LYS A 282 -7.97 -4.24 8.02
N ALA A 283 -8.15 -4.96 6.91
CA ALA A 283 -8.80 -4.53 5.68
C ALA A 283 -10.22 -5.10 5.46
N ASP A 284 -10.81 -5.73 6.48
CA ASP A 284 -12.17 -6.26 6.37
C ASP A 284 -13.21 -5.14 6.46
N GLU A 285 -13.89 -4.88 5.35
CA GLU A 285 -14.94 -3.87 5.24
C GLU A 285 -16.11 -4.15 6.19
N ASN A 286 -16.39 -5.41 6.55
CA ASN A 286 -17.46 -5.75 7.48
C ASN A 286 -17.24 -5.11 8.86
N GLY A 287 -15.98 -4.88 9.24
CA GLY A 287 -15.66 -4.17 10.48
C GLY A 287 -16.13 -2.71 10.48
N CYS A 288 -16.41 -2.11 9.32
CA CYS A 288 -16.88 -0.74 9.17
C CYS A 288 -18.42 -0.61 9.13
N ILE A 289 -19.15 -1.69 8.84
CA ILE A 289 -20.60 -1.67 8.78
C ILE A 289 -21.18 -1.27 10.15
N GLY A 290 -22.19 -0.40 10.13
CA GLY A 290 -22.76 0.21 11.33
C GLY A 290 -22.10 1.51 11.78
N CYS A 291 -20.87 1.81 11.36
CA CYS A 291 -20.17 3.06 11.68
C CYS A 291 -20.80 4.26 10.95
N PRO A 292 -21.03 5.41 11.62
CA PRO A 292 -21.54 6.61 10.94
C PRO A 292 -20.67 7.05 9.77
N TRP A 293 -19.35 7.04 9.96
CA TRP A 293 -18.40 7.51 8.94
C TRP A 293 -18.17 6.52 7.79
N TYR A 294 -18.73 5.32 7.84
CA TYR A 294 -18.71 4.38 6.72
C TYR A 294 -19.79 4.74 5.70
N ASP A 295 -21.04 4.90 6.14
CA ASP A 295 -22.18 5.27 5.31
C ASP A 295 -23.12 6.21 6.08
N LEU A 296 -22.86 7.52 6.00
CA LEU A 296 -23.60 8.52 6.76
C LEU A 296 -25.08 8.59 6.39
N HIS A 297 -25.42 8.32 5.11
CA HIS A 297 -26.80 8.34 4.66
C HIS A 297 -27.58 7.19 5.30
N LYS A 298 -27.08 5.96 5.13
CA LYS A 298 -27.70 4.77 5.72
C LYS A 298 -27.74 4.86 7.24
N TRP A 299 -26.68 5.35 7.88
CA TRP A 299 -26.63 5.52 9.33
C TRP A 299 -27.74 6.45 9.82
N LYS A 300 -27.95 7.61 9.16
CA LYS A 300 -29.05 8.53 9.52
C LYS A 300 -30.43 7.93 9.28
N GLU A 301 -30.61 7.18 8.20
CA GLU A 301 -31.88 6.49 7.93
C GLU A 301 -32.21 5.48 9.04
N GLU A 302 -31.25 4.63 9.40
CA GLU A 302 -31.44 3.62 10.45
C GLU A 302 -31.60 4.27 11.83
N PHE A 303 -30.86 5.34 12.13
CA PHE A 303 -31.00 6.07 13.39
C PHE A 303 -32.39 6.70 13.53
N ASN A 304 -32.92 7.32 12.45
CA ASN A 304 -34.26 7.88 12.46
C ASN A 304 -35.36 6.82 12.56
N LYS A 305 -35.15 5.62 12.00
CA LYS A 305 -36.08 4.49 12.19
C LYS A 305 -36.09 4.06 13.66
N HIS A 306 -34.90 3.89 14.23
CA HIS A 306 -34.73 3.53 15.65
C HIS A 306 -35.47 4.51 16.58
N LEU A 307 -35.32 5.83 16.37
CA LEU A 307 -36.04 6.83 17.17
C LEU A 307 -37.56 6.72 17.05
N LYS A 308 -38.09 6.46 15.85
CA LYS A 308 -39.55 6.28 15.64
C LYS A 308 -40.09 5.01 16.27
N ASP A 309 -39.28 3.96 16.31
CA ASP A 309 -39.67 2.70 16.93
C ASP A 309 -39.63 2.79 18.46
N GLU A 310 -38.78 3.63 19.05
CA GLU A 310 -38.75 3.93 20.49
C GLU A 310 -39.90 4.85 20.95
N GLU A 311 -40.47 5.67 20.06
CA GLU A 311 -41.63 6.51 20.34
C GLU A 311 -42.97 5.74 20.35
N ARG A 312 -42.97 4.44 19.99
CA ARG A 312 -44.13 3.54 19.99
C ARG A 312 -44.25 2.71 21.26
#